data_AF-A0A9W4WV88-F1
#
_entry.id   AF-A0A9W4WV88-F1
#
_cell.length_a   1.000
_cell.length_b   1.000
_cell.length_c   1.000
_cell.angle_alpha   90.00
_cell.angle_beta   90.00
_cell.angle_gamma   90.00
#
_symmetry.space_group_name_H-M   'P 1'
#
loop_
_entity.id
_entity.type
_entity.pdbx_description
1 polymer ?
#
loop_
_entity_poly.entity_id
_entity_poly.type
_entity_poly.pdbx_seq_one_letter_code
_entity_poly.pdbx_strand_id
1 'polypeptide(L)'
;MKVCNLLGAYAFDRGMLISMIPWESSMIGKYPGAYVLPPCHGLENKRPVTGLNFTSLYPSIIMAYNLSPEKIITDPCQLSALSWEKYDTHHIDFALNGQKIEGWVIRHDDIEKNMGLYPRVLIDLFQKRAKVKAQFNALAKMKEQIELLQSRASLHNISLEDALFRLLDEKEKEVQNIETHLSGALNHLYENNSADELSFRKKKLLELVYGWKYLLQRHVVSGYMCANFKQSALKIYMNTFYGEAGNSISPFFFLHLARGVTSAGQDNLKDVASYVGKLGFGIKYGDTDSLYLTCPHEIFKECDAMFGSNALSKLEYWNEMVRITMQAMDDLRNKVNIYLIEKSKSTFLKMAYEEVLFPVVFTGKKKYFGMPHEHFPNFHSNKLFIKGIDIVKQGRSKLFKDIGDDIMRKALSIKNETSLLDIVQNVLANAINSTDWNFDDFIQTDA
;
A
#
# COMPACT_ATOMS: atom_id res chain seq x y z
N MET A 1 24.71 1.59 12.78
CA MET A 1 25.67 0.47 12.54
C MET A 1 25.45 -0.25 11.22
N LYS A 2 24.32 -0.92 10.95
CA LYS A 2 24.17 -1.72 9.71
C LYS A 2 24.26 -0.90 8.41
N VAL A 3 23.60 0.26 8.35
CA VAL A 3 23.69 1.18 7.19
C VAL A 3 25.12 1.70 7.01
N CYS A 4 25.78 2.12 8.09
CA CYS A 4 27.17 2.59 8.06
C CYS A 4 28.12 1.53 7.50
N ASN A 5 28.00 0.27 7.95
CA ASN A 5 28.85 -0.82 7.47
C ASN A 5 28.62 -1.09 5.97
N LEU A 6 27.37 -1.04 5.53
CA LEU A 6 27.04 -1.25 4.11
C LEU A 6 27.57 -0.11 3.24
N LEU A 7 27.37 1.14 3.66
CA LEU A 7 27.93 2.32 2.99
C LEU A 7 29.46 2.25 2.96
N GLY A 8 30.10 1.83 4.05
CA GLY A 8 31.55 1.66 4.13
C GLY A 8 32.08 0.58 3.19
N ALA A 9 31.39 -0.55 3.05
CA ALA A 9 31.77 -1.59 2.09
C ALA A 9 31.71 -1.07 0.65
N TYR A 10 30.62 -0.40 0.26
CA TYR A 10 30.50 0.18 -1.09
C TYR A 10 31.47 1.34 -1.32
N ALA A 11 31.81 2.11 -0.28
CA ALA A 11 32.81 3.16 -0.37
C ALA A 11 34.19 2.58 -0.62
N PHE A 12 34.56 1.52 0.10
CA PHE A 12 35.83 0.81 -0.08
C PHE A 12 35.97 0.26 -1.51
N ASP A 13 34.93 -0.39 -2.04
CA ASP A 13 34.91 -0.91 -3.41
C ASP A 13 35.07 0.19 -4.48
N ARG A 14 34.73 1.44 -4.14
CA ARG A 14 34.87 2.63 -5.00
C ARG A 14 36.17 3.40 -4.76
N GLY A 15 37.06 2.90 -3.90
CA GLY A 15 38.30 3.61 -3.53
C GLY A 15 38.05 4.89 -2.74
N MET A 16 36.93 4.99 -2.03
CA MET A 16 36.56 6.14 -1.20
C MET A 16 36.95 5.90 0.25
N LEU A 17 37.44 6.95 0.91
CA LEU A 17 37.63 6.97 2.36
C LEU A 17 36.41 7.61 3.03
N ILE A 18 35.93 7.00 4.11
CA ILE A 18 34.83 7.54 4.93
C ILE A 18 35.35 7.90 6.31
N SER A 19 34.89 9.02 6.86
CA SER A 19 35.11 9.35 8.26
C SER A 19 34.11 8.57 9.12
N MET A 20 34.60 7.90 10.16
CA MET A 20 33.76 7.32 11.21
C MET A 20 33.55 8.27 12.39
N ILE A 21 34.13 9.47 12.32
CA ILE A 21 33.99 10.52 13.33
C ILE A 21 32.70 11.30 13.01
N PRO A 22 31.70 11.31 13.91
CA PRO A 22 30.54 12.17 13.75
C PRO A 22 30.99 13.62 13.63
N TRP A 23 30.44 14.33 12.65
CA TRP A 23 30.75 15.74 12.48
C TRP A 23 30.20 16.56 13.67
N GLU A 24 31.05 17.31 14.36
CA GLU A 24 30.61 18.31 15.34
C GLU A 24 29.90 19.46 14.60
N SER A 25 28.61 19.29 14.36
CA SER A 25 27.80 20.27 13.65
C SER A 25 27.08 21.15 14.67
N SER A 26 27.34 22.46 14.63
CA SER A 26 26.49 23.47 15.26
C SER A 26 25.10 23.58 14.62
N MET A 27 24.86 22.93 13.47
CA MET A 27 23.57 22.82 12.80
C MET A 27 22.67 21.75 13.44
N ILE A 28 22.39 21.91 14.73
CA ILE A 28 21.35 21.16 15.42
C ILE A 28 20.07 21.98 15.34
N GLY A 29 19.14 21.58 14.49
CA GLY A 29 17.88 22.29 14.30
C GLY A 29 16.74 21.34 13.96
N LYS A 30 15.53 21.64 14.46
CA LYS A 30 14.32 20.96 14.02
C LYS A 30 14.04 21.36 12.56
N TYR A 31 13.67 20.40 11.72
CA TYR A 31 13.27 20.65 10.35
C TYR A 31 11.87 20.11 10.08
N PRO A 32 11.11 20.71 9.14
CA PRO A 32 9.75 20.28 8.87
C PRO A 32 9.73 18.83 8.37
N GLY A 33 8.81 18.04 8.94
CA GLY A 33 8.61 16.65 8.56
C GLY A 33 7.75 16.50 7.31
N ALA A 34 6.99 15.42 7.23
CA ALA A 34 6.09 15.18 6.11
C ALA A 34 4.90 16.17 6.06
N TYR A 35 4.40 16.43 4.85
CA TYR A 35 3.21 17.23 4.62
C TYR A 35 1.94 16.37 4.69
N VAL A 36 0.86 16.92 5.23
CA VAL A 36 -0.45 16.27 5.35
C VAL A 36 -1.54 17.23 4.85
N LEU A 37 -2.20 16.85 3.76
CA LEU A 37 -3.40 17.51 3.27
C LEU A 37 -4.56 17.19 4.22
N PRO A 38 -5.34 18.19 4.67
CA PRO A 38 -6.46 17.94 5.57
C PRO A 38 -7.51 17.03 4.91
N PRO A 39 -8.11 16.09 5.64
CA PRO A 39 -9.15 15.23 5.09
C PRO A 39 -10.48 15.96 4.93
N CYS A 40 -11.26 15.57 3.93
CA CYS A 40 -12.70 15.83 3.90
C CYS A 40 -13.39 14.95 4.96
N HIS A 41 -13.76 15.54 6.10
CA HIS A 41 -14.36 14.81 7.21
C HIS A 41 -15.73 14.21 6.85
N GLY A 42 -16.03 13.04 7.41
CA GLY A 42 -17.32 12.38 7.32
C GLY A 42 -17.29 11.05 6.57
N LEU A 43 -18.49 10.49 6.37
CA LEU A 43 -18.73 9.28 5.59
C LEU A 43 -18.83 9.64 4.10
N GLU A 44 -17.97 9.04 3.30
CA GLU A 44 -18.05 9.03 1.84
C GLU A 44 -18.58 7.66 1.39
N ASN A 45 -19.85 7.66 0.99
CA ASN A 45 -20.58 6.49 0.49
C ASN A 45 -21.24 6.77 -0.88
N LYS A 46 -20.92 7.90 -1.52
CA LYS A 46 -21.44 8.27 -2.84
C LYS A 46 -20.49 7.84 -3.94
N ARG A 47 -19.19 8.03 -3.75
CA ARG A 47 -18.15 7.65 -4.72
C ARG A 47 -17.03 6.87 -4.07
N PRO A 48 -16.46 5.86 -4.75
CA PRO A 48 -15.28 5.16 -4.26
C PRO A 48 -14.08 6.09 -4.11
N VAL A 49 -13.31 5.90 -3.04
CA VAL A 49 -12.07 6.66 -2.77
C VAL A 49 -10.89 5.73 -2.97
N THR A 50 -9.83 6.18 -3.63
CA THR A 50 -8.69 5.34 -3.97
C THR A 50 -7.36 5.98 -3.60
N GLY A 51 -6.42 5.14 -3.15
CA GLY A 51 -5.07 5.56 -2.79
C GLY A 51 -4.10 5.51 -3.98
N LEU A 52 -3.44 6.64 -4.25
CA LEU A 52 -2.24 6.71 -5.08
C LEU A 52 -1.04 7.00 -4.16
N ASN A 53 -0.08 6.08 -4.09
CA ASN A 53 1.04 6.13 -3.15
C ASN A 53 2.41 6.07 -3.85
N PHE A 54 3.38 6.89 -3.43
CA PHE A 54 4.75 6.79 -3.91
C PHE A 54 5.43 5.47 -3.50
N THR A 55 6.14 4.85 -4.45
CA THR A 55 6.81 3.58 -4.20
C THR A 55 8.12 3.79 -3.44
N SER A 56 8.06 3.77 -2.10
CA SER A 56 9.24 4.03 -1.23
C SER A 56 9.77 5.45 -1.43
N LEU A 57 8.93 6.44 -1.13
CA LEU A 57 9.16 7.86 -1.42
C LEU A 57 10.59 8.34 -1.14
N TYR A 58 11.07 8.23 0.10
CA TYR A 58 12.39 8.78 0.47
C TYR A 58 13.56 8.10 -0.25
N PRO A 59 13.68 6.75 -0.29
CA PRO A 59 14.67 6.09 -1.15
C PRO A 59 14.57 6.50 -2.62
N SER A 60 13.35 6.61 -3.17
CA SER A 60 13.13 7.03 -4.55
C SER A 60 13.59 8.45 -4.82
N ILE A 61 13.37 9.39 -3.90
CA ILE A 61 13.88 10.77 -3.99
C ILE A 61 15.41 10.78 -3.95
N ILE A 62 16.01 10.02 -3.03
CA ILE A 62 17.47 9.92 -2.93
C ILE A 62 18.07 9.43 -4.24
N MET A 63 17.49 8.37 -4.83
CA MET A 63 17.95 7.84 -6.11
C MET A 63 17.69 8.84 -7.26
N ALA A 64 16.47 9.36 -7.39
CA ALA A 64 16.07 10.22 -8.51
C ALA A 64 16.88 11.51 -8.61
N TYR A 65 17.16 12.16 -7.47
CA TYR A 65 17.89 13.42 -7.44
C TYR A 65 19.37 13.25 -7.10
N ASN A 66 19.89 12.02 -7.09
CA ASN A 66 21.28 11.70 -6.76
C ASN A 66 21.75 12.22 -5.39
N LEU A 67 20.88 12.23 -4.37
CA LEU A 67 21.18 12.80 -3.06
C LEU A 67 22.20 11.94 -2.31
N SER A 68 23.45 12.40 -2.25
CA SER A 68 24.53 11.75 -1.52
C SER A 68 25.47 12.82 -0.96
N PRO A 69 26.10 12.62 0.21
CA PRO A 69 26.96 13.65 0.83
C PRO A 69 28.03 14.21 -0.12
N GLU A 70 28.63 13.36 -0.95
CA GLU A 70 29.67 13.72 -1.92
C GLU A 70 29.15 14.30 -3.25
N LYS A 71 27.83 14.43 -3.40
CA LYS A 71 27.17 14.97 -4.61
C LYS A 71 26.42 16.27 -4.38
N ILE A 72 26.33 16.72 -3.13
CA ILE A 72 25.61 17.94 -2.73
C ILE A 72 26.62 19.05 -2.48
N ILE A 73 26.44 20.17 -3.18
CA ILE A 73 27.25 21.39 -3.02
C ILE A 73 26.39 22.42 -2.29
N THR A 74 26.94 23.00 -1.21
CA THR A 74 26.24 23.99 -0.37
C THR A 74 26.94 25.34 -0.32
N ASP A 75 28.18 25.42 -0.81
CA ASP A 75 28.96 26.65 -0.89
C ASP A 75 29.01 27.15 -2.35
N PRO A 76 28.41 28.32 -2.66
CA PRO A 76 28.50 28.96 -3.98
C PRO A 76 29.93 29.18 -4.48
N CYS A 77 30.93 29.36 -3.60
CA CYS A 77 32.32 29.52 -4.02
C CYS A 77 32.91 28.22 -4.60
N GLN A 78 32.40 27.06 -4.19
CA GLN A 78 32.80 25.76 -4.75
C GLN A 78 32.22 25.53 -6.15
N LEU A 79 31.08 26.15 -6.48
CA LEU A 79 30.49 26.06 -7.82
C LEU A 79 31.40 26.66 -8.89
N SER A 80 31.98 27.83 -8.63
CA SER A 80 32.89 28.49 -9.58
C SER A 80 34.24 27.79 -9.74
N ALA A 81 34.77 27.18 -8.66
CA ALA A 81 36.13 26.62 -8.65
C ALA A 81 36.28 25.31 -9.45
N LEU A 82 35.19 24.59 -9.65
CA LEU A 82 35.21 23.21 -10.16
C LEU A 82 34.69 23.09 -11.61
N SER A 83 34.53 24.21 -12.34
CA SER A 83 34.03 24.24 -13.73
C SER A 83 32.69 23.51 -13.90
N TRP A 84 31.80 23.59 -12.89
CA TRP A 84 30.56 22.82 -12.84
C TRP A 84 29.49 23.24 -13.84
N GLU A 85 29.65 24.38 -14.52
CA GLU A 85 28.76 24.82 -15.61
C GLU A 85 28.59 23.75 -16.71
N LYS A 86 29.46 22.74 -16.74
CA LYS A 86 29.42 21.58 -17.64
C LYS A 86 28.47 20.45 -17.20
N TYR A 87 27.95 20.49 -15.97
CA TYR A 87 27.10 19.43 -15.40
C TYR A 87 25.68 19.92 -15.19
N ASP A 88 24.70 19.11 -15.58
CA ASP A 88 23.31 19.35 -15.22
C ASP A 88 23.13 19.14 -13.70
N THR A 89 22.44 20.08 -13.04
CA THR A 89 22.21 20.02 -11.59
C THR A 89 20.73 20.08 -11.26
N HIS A 90 20.36 19.47 -10.13
CA HIS A 90 19.11 19.73 -9.45
C HIS A 90 19.34 20.79 -8.36
N HIS A 91 18.47 21.80 -8.34
CA HIS A 91 18.43 22.76 -7.25
C HIS A 91 17.56 22.21 -6.12
N ILE A 92 18.07 22.26 -4.89
CA ILE A 92 17.33 21.96 -3.68
C ILE A 92 17.40 23.18 -2.75
N ASP A 93 16.27 23.55 -2.16
CA ASP A 93 16.22 24.59 -1.14
C ASP A 93 15.38 24.19 0.07
N PHE A 94 15.74 24.74 1.22
CA PHE A 94 15.01 24.54 2.48
C PHE A 94 15.40 25.59 3.53
N ALA A 95 14.50 25.85 4.48
CA ALA A 95 14.71 26.89 5.50
C ALA A 95 15.36 26.33 6.79
N LEU A 96 16.61 26.65 7.15
CA LEU A 96 17.26 26.39 8.46
C LEU A 96 17.15 27.59 9.40
N ASN A 97 16.56 27.43 10.58
CA ASN A 97 16.47 28.51 11.58
C ASN A 97 15.93 29.84 10.98
N GLY A 98 15.00 29.76 10.01
CA GLY A 98 14.44 30.91 9.30
C GLY A 98 15.26 31.42 8.10
N GLN A 99 16.48 30.90 7.88
CA GLN A 99 17.30 31.21 6.70
C GLN A 99 17.10 30.18 5.59
N LYS A 100 16.92 30.64 4.35
CA LYS A 100 16.93 29.76 3.17
C LYS A 100 18.36 29.27 2.93
N ILE A 101 18.54 27.97 2.87
CA ILE A 101 19.77 27.32 2.42
C ILE A 101 19.49 26.74 1.04
N GLU A 102 20.41 26.99 0.12
CA GLU A 102 20.38 26.48 -1.24
C GLU A 102 21.49 25.43 -1.41
N GLY A 103 21.20 24.41 -2.20
CA GLY A 103 22.17 23.40 -2.56
C GLY A 103 21.95 22.92 -3.98
N TRP A 104 23.03 22.48 -4.60
CA TRP A 104 23.02 21.93 -5.96
C TRP A 104 23.49 20.49 -5.92
N VAL A 105 22.73 19.63 -6.60
CA VAL A 105 23.01 18.19 -6.65
C VAL A 105 23.30 17.80 -8.08
N ILE A 106 24.45 17.19 -8.31
CA ILE A 106 24.91 16.79 -9.63
C ILE A 106 24.04 15.64 -10.13
N ARG A 107 23.48 15.76 -11.33
CA ARG A 107 22.67 14.71 -11.93
C ARG A 107 23.52 13.51 -12.31
N HIS A 108 22.96 12.32 -12.13
CA HIS A 108 23.60 11.09 -12.60
C HIS A 108 23.15 10.70 -14.01
N ASP A 109 21.98 11.14 -14.48
CA ASP A 109 21.40 10.85 -15.81
C ASP A 109 21.42 9.38 -16.19
N ASP A 110 21.07 8.52 -15.22
CA ASP A 110 21.18 7.07 -15.27
C ASP A 110 22.59 6.51 -15.62
N ILE A 111 23.64 7.32 -15.51
CA ILE A 111 25.03 6.93 -15.69
C ILE A 111 25.64 6.50 -14.34
N GLU A 112 25.97 5.21 -14.21
CA GLU A 112 26.45 4.61 -12.96
C GLU A 112 27.68 5.33 -12.36
N LYS A 113 28.63 5.76 -13.19
CA LYS A 113 29.84 6.48 -12.73
C LYS A 113 29.54 7.82 -12.06
N ASN A 114 28.40 8.43 -12.40
CA ASN A 114 27.98 9.71 -11.85
C ASN A 114 27.14 9.54 -10.58
N MET A 115 26.65 8.33 -10.30
CA MET A 115 25.81 8.05 -9.14
C MET A 115 26.60 8.17 -7.84
N GLY A 116 26.00 8.88 -6.89
CA GLY A 116 26.51 8.92 -5.53
C GLY A 116 26.45 7.56 -4.82
N LEU A 117 27.15 7.46 -3.70
CA LEU A 117 27.24 6.28 -2.85
C LEU A 117 25.84 5.86 -2.37
N TYR A 118 25.04 6.82 -1.88
CA TYR A 118 23.69 6.55 -1.38
C TYR A 118 22.76 5.99 -2.47
N PRO A 119 22.59 6.68 -3.62
CA PRO A 119 21.84 6.14 -4.77
C PRO A 119 22.29 4.76 -5.19
N ARG A 120 23.61 4.50 -5.31
CA ARG A 120 24.11 3.21 -5.77
C ARG A 120 23.66 2.05 -4.88
N VAL A 121 23.81 2.21 -3.56
CA VAL A 121 23.41 1.18 -2.58
C VAL A 121 21.89 1.01 -2.57
N LEU A 122 21.14 2.11 -2.60
CA LEU A 122 19.69 2.06 -2.59
C LEU A 122 19.12 1.42 -3.85
N ILE A 123 19.72 1.62 -5.03
CA ILE A 123 19.31 0.96 -6.28
C ILE A 123 19.40 -0.56 -6.13
N ASP A 124 20.49 -1.09 -5.57
CA ASP A 124 20.64 -2.54 -5.37
C ASP A 124 19.60 -3.09 -4.36
N LEU A 125 19.38 -2.37 -3.26
CA LEU A 125 18.35 -2.74 -2.28
C LEU A 125 16.94 -2.67 -2.87
N PHE A 126 16.68 -1.67 -3.71
CA PHE A 126 15.41 -1.45 -4.37
C PHE A 126 15.12 -2.57 -5.38
N GLN A 127 16.11 -2.98 -6.17
CA GLN A 127 15.99 -4.11 -7.09
C GLN A 127 15.77 -5.43 -6.34
N LYS A 128 16.50 -5.68 -5.24
CA LYS A 128 16.27 -6.85 -4.37
C LYS A 128 14.83 -6.86 -3.84
N ARG A 129 14.34 -5.71 -3.38
CA ARG A 129 12.96 -5.57 -2.90
C ARG A 129 11.94 -5.78 -4.01
N ALA A 130 12.18 -5.28 -5.22
CA ALA A 130 11.28 -5.43 -6.36
C ALA A 130 11.03 -6.92 -6.69
N LYS A 131 12.09 -7.75 -6.68
CA LYS A 131 11.97 -9.21 -6.88
C LYS A 131 11.08 -9.87 -5.83
N VAL A 132 11.28 -9.56 -4.55
CA VAL A 132 10.45 -10.10 -3.45
C VAL A 132 9.01 -9.57 -3.54
N LYS A 133 8.84 -8.30 -3.91
CA LYS A 133 7.51 -7.68 -4.02
C LYS A 133 6.69 -8.27 -5.16
N ALA A 134 7.30 -8.67 -6.27
CA ALA A 134 6.62 -9.38 -7.35
C ALA A 134 6.02 -10.71 -6.86
N GLN A 135 6.78 -11.49 -6.09
CA GLN A 135 6.29 -12.73 -5.46
C GLN A 135 5.17 -12.46 -4.46
N PHE A 136 5.33 -11.45 -3.61
CA PHE A 136 4.30 -11.02 -2.65
C PHE A 136 2.98 -10.66 -3.35
N ASN A 137 3.02 -9.83 -4.40
CA ASN A 137 1.83 -9.41 -5.12
C ASN A 137 1.08 -10.59 -5.76
N ALA A 138 1.80 -11.53 -6.36
CA ALA A 138 1.19 -12.73 -6.95
C ALA A 138 0.45 -13.57 -5.89
N LEU A 139 1.08 -13.78 -4.73
CA LEU A 139 0.47 -14.51 -3.61
C LEU A 139 -0.67 -13.75 -2.95
N ALA A 140 -0.59 -12.41 -2.89
CA ALA A 140 -1.66 -11.56 -2.36
C ALA A 140 -2.94 -11.69 -3.20
N LYS A 141 -2.80 -11.62 -4.52
CA LYS A 141 -3.93 -11.81 -5.45
C LYS A 141 -4.58 -13.19 -5.31
N MET A 142 -3.78 -14.25 -5.23
CA MET A 142 -4.30 -15.61 -5.01
C MET A 142 -5.02 -15.74 -3.66
N LYS A 143 -4.46 -15.16 -2.60
CA LYS A 143 -5.07 -15.15 -1.27
C LYS A 143 -6.44 -14.45 -1.29
N GLU A 144 -6.54 -13.29 -1.93
CA GLU A 144 -7.82 -12.56 -2.04
C GLU A 144 -8.87 -13.33 -2.84
N GLN A 145 -8.48 -14.01 -3.92
CA GLN A 145 -9.39 -14.87 -4.68
C GLN A 145 -9.97 -16.00 -3.82
N ILE A 146 -9.14 -16.61 -2.97
CA ILE A 146 -9.59 -17.62 -2.00
C ILE A 146 -10.57 -17.00 -0.99
N GLU A 147 -10.30 -15.81 -0.47
CA GLU A 147 -11.17 -15.11 0.49
C GLU A 147 -12.52 -14.70 -0.13
N LEU A 148 -12.53 -14.28 -1.39
CA LEU A 148 -13.74 -14.01 -2.18
C LEU A 148 -14.61 -15.27 -2.34
N LEU A 149 -13.98 -16.38 -2.69
CA LEU A 149 -14.66 -17.68 -2.83
C LEU A 149 -15.28 -18.12 -1.51
N GLN A 150 -14.55 -17.96 -0.41
CA GLN A 150 -15.05 -18.26 0.92
C GLN A 150 -16.28 -17.42 1.28
N SER A 151 -16.22 -16.11 1.01
CA SER A 151 -17.32 -15.18 1.29
C SER A 151 -18.58 -15.53 0.50
N ARG A 152 -18.44 -15.90 -0.78
CA ARG A 152 -19.57 -16.30 -1.64
C ARG A 152 -20.22 -17.60 -1.19
N ALA A 153 -19.42 -18.60 -0.81
CA ALA A 153 -19.95 -19.86 -0.33
C ALA A 153 -20.79 -19.68 0.96
N SER A 154 -20.29 -18.88 1.91
CA SER A 154 -21.02 -18.58 3.14
C SER A 154 -22.37 -17.89 2.90
N LEU A 155 -22.52 -17.09 1.83
CA LEU A 155 -23.77 -16.38 1.50
C LEU A 155 -24.85 -17.28 0.92
N HIS A 156 -24.48 -18.26 0.12
CA HIS A 156 -25.45 -19.13 -0.56
C HIS A 156 -25.88 -20.33 0.28
N ASN A 157 -25.31 -20.50 1.47
CA ASN A 157 -25.43 -21.72 2.29
C ASN A 157 -25.06 -23.00 1.49
N ILE A 158 -24.30 -22.78 0.42
CA ILE A 158 -23.69 -23.78 -0.43
C ILE A 158 -22.34 -24.05 0.22
N SER A 159 -21.92 -25.31 0.31
CA SER A 159 -20.61 -25.58 0.87
C SER A 159 -19.53 -24.87 0.05
N LEU A 160 -18.38 -24.60 0.65
CA LEU A 160 -17.18 -24.04 0.00
C LEU A 160 -16.68 -24.87 -1.22
N GLU A 161 -17.38 -25.94 -1.53
CA GLU A 161 -17.04 -27.05 -2.40
C GLU A 161 -17.68 -26.82 -3.78
N ASP A 162 -18.98 -26.51 -3.87
CA ASP A 162 -19.67 -26.26 -5.15
C ASP A 162 -19.30 -24.90 -5.77
N ALA A 163 -19.05 -23.86 -4.95
CA ALA A 163 -18.65 -22.54 -5.43
C ALA A 163 -17.23 -22.54 -6.04
N LEU A 164 -16.37 -23.47 -5.59
CA LEU A 164 -15.01 -23.64 -6.10
C LEU A 164 -15.01 -24.50 -7.38
N PHE A 165 -15.88 -25.52 -7.45
CA PHE A 165 -16.05 -26.38 -8.62
C PHE A 165 -16.44 -25.58 -9.87
N ARG A 166 -17.40 -24.65 -9.75
CA ARG A 166 -17.85 -23.80 -10.87
C ARG A 166 -16.77 -22.85 -11.43
N LEU A 167 -15.77 -22.50 -10.63
CA LEU A 167 -14.69 -21.57 -11.03
C LEU A 167 -13.44 -22.30 -11.54
N LEU A 168 -13.23 -23.56 -11.15
CA LEU A 168 -12.22 -24.44 -11.76
C LEU A 168 -12.63 -24.82 -13.19
N ASP A 169 -13.95 -24.99 -13.44
CA ASP A 169 -14.53 -25.11 -14.79
C ASP A 169 -14.22 -23.89 -15.68
N GLU A 170 -14.22 -22.68 -15.12
CA GLU A 170 -13.90 -21.44 -15.87
C GLU A 170 -12.39 -21.25 -16.15
N LYS A 171 -11.52 -22.13 -15.62
CA LYS A 171 -10.05 -22.09 -15.78
C LYS A 171 -9.48 -23.40 -16.34
N GLU A 172 -10.24 -24.03 -17.24
CA GLU A 172 -9.97 -25.28 -17.99
C GLU A 172 -8.76 -25.23 -18.97
N LYS A 173 -7.56 -24.87 -18.50
CA LYS A 173 -6.32 -25.17 -19.24
C LYS A 173 -5.20 -25.75 -18.36
N GLU A 174 -5.16 -25.41 -17.08
CA GLU A 174 -4.20 -26.01 -16.14
C GLU A 174 -4.77 -27.25 -15.44
N VAL A 175 -6.09 -27.28 -15.21
CA VAL A 175 -6.80 -28.44 -14.64
C VAL A 175 -6.89 -29.60 -15.64
N GLN A 176 -7.04 -29.32 -16.94
CA GLN A 176 -7.09 -30.36 -17.98
C GLN A 176 -5.86 -31.27 -17.97
N ASN A 177 -4.67 -30.75 -17.64
CA ASN A 177 -3.45 -31.55 -17.60
C ASN A 177 -3.42 -32.53 -16.42
N ILE A 178 -4.02 -32.13 -15.29
CA ILE A 178 -4.16 -32.96 -14.09
C ILE A 178 -5.30 -33.97 -14.30
N GLU A 179 -6.41 -33.56 -14.91
CA GLU A 179 -7.51 -34.44 -15.29
C GLU A 179 -7.15 -35.43 -16.39
N THR A 180 -6.30 -35.08 -17.35
CA THR A 180 -5.82 -36.04 -18.37
C THR A 180 -4.93 -37.11 -17.73
N HIS A 181 -4.10 -36.73 -16.73
CA HIS A 181 -3.31 -37.67 -15.94
C HIS A 181 -4.18 -38.55 -15.01
N LEU A 182 -5.22 -37.98 -14.39
CA LEU A 182 -6.14 -38.71 -13.52
C LEU A 182 -7.14 -39.56 -14.30
N SER A 183 -7.59 -39.12 -15.47
CA SER A 183 -8.50 -39.85 -16.37
C SER A 183 -7.81 -41.05 -17.00
N GLY A 184 -6.51 -40.94 -17.32
CA GLY A 184 -5.67 -42.08 -17.69
C GLY A 184 -5.53 -43.12 -16.57
N ALA A 185 -5.49 -42.68 -15.31
CA ALA A 185 -5.48 -43.59 -14.14
C ALA A 185 -6.88 -44.13 -13.79
N LEU A 186 -7.95 -43.38 -14.10
CA LEU A 186 -9.34 -43.74 -13.81
C LEU A 186 -9.94 -44.69 -14.85
N ASN A 187 -9.55 -44.60 -16.13
CA ASN A 187 -10.09 -45.48 -17.18
C ASN A 187 -9.77 -46.97 -16.97
N HIS A 188 -8.70 -47.31 -16.25
CA HIS A 188 -8.42 -48.70 -15.84
C HIS A 188 -9.22 -49.18 -14.62
N LEU A 189 -10.00 -48.32 -13.97
CA LEU A 189 -10.74 -48.61 -12.73
C LEU A 189 -12.26 -48.76 -12.93
N TYR A 190 -12.77 -48.51 -14.14
CA TYR A 190 -14.21 -48.49 -14.42
C TYR A 190 -14.82 -49.83 -14.85
N GLU A 191 -14.02 -50.87 -15.11
CA GLU A 191 -14.58 -52.07 -15.74
C GLU A 191 -15.20 -53.11 -14.80
N ASN A 192 -15.14 -53.03 -13.46
CA ASN A 192 -15.73 -54.11 -12.61
C ASN A 192 -16.13 -53.73 -11.16
N ASN A 193 -16.43 -52.47 -10.82
CA ASN A 193 -16.67 -52.09 -9.41
C ASN A 193 -18.16 -51.87 -9.09
N SER A 194 -18.59 -52.35 -7.91
CA SER A 194 -19.95 -52.14 -7.38
C SER A 194 -20.21 -50.67 -7.00
N ALA A 195 -21.48 -50.24 -6.95
CA ALA A 195 -21.87 -48.86 -6.65
C ALA A 195 -21.35 -48.34 -5.30
N ASP A 196 -21.29 -49.21 -4.28
CA ASP A 196 -20.78 -48.87 -2.95
C ASP A 196 -19.26 -48.66 -2.95
N GLU A 197 -18.53 -49.43 -3.75
CA GLU A 197 -17.08 -49.30 -3.88
C GLU A 197 -16.68 -48.03 -4.65
N LEU A 198 -17.52 -47.64 -5.62
CA LEU A 198 -17.40 -46.36 -6.33
C LEU A 198 -17.63 -45.17 -5.38
N SER A 199 -18.63 -45.27 -4.48
CA SER A 199 -18.95 -44.25 -3.47
C SER A 199 -17.82 -44.07 -2.46
N PHE A 200 -17.26 -45.18 -1.94
CA PHE A 200 -16.13 -45.15 -1.02
C PHE A 200 -14.86 -44.55 -1.65
N ARG A 201 -14.55 -44.93 -2.89
CA ARG A 201 -13.36 -44.41 -3.60
C ARG A 201 -13.53 -42.94 -4.01
N LYS A 202 -14.74 -42.49 -4.36
CA LYS A 202 -15.07 -41.06 -4.52
C LYS A 202 -14.82 -40.28 -3.23
N LYS A 203 -15.29 -40.79 -2.09
CA LYS A 203 -15.06 -40.16 -0.77
C LYS A 203 -13.56 -40.02 -0.46
N LYS A 204 -12.75 -41.04 -0.77
CA LYS A 204 -11.29 -41.02 -0.58
C LYS A 204 -10.55 -40.06 -1.52
N LEU A 205 -10.99 -39.95 -2.77
CA LEU A 205 -10.50 -38.94 -3.72
C LEU A 205 -10.86 -37.52 -3.27
N LEU A 206 -12.09 -37.31 -2.79
CA LEU A 206 -12.51 -36.06 -2.16
C LEU A 206 -11.62 -35.73 -0.96
N GLU A 207 -11.36 -36.65 -0.04
CA GLU A 207 -10.45 -36.46 1.10
C GLU A 207 -9.02 -36.08 0.67
N LEU A 208 -8.49 -36.68 -0.40
CA LEU A 208 -7.20 -36.30 -0.98
C LEU A 208 -7.23 -34.90 -1.57
N VAL A 209 -8.26 -34.55 -2.34
CA VAL A 209 -8.46 -33.20 -2.89
C VAL A 209 -8.61 -32.16 -1.76
N TYR A 210 -9.31 -32.50 -0.67
CA TYR A 210 -9.43 -31.68 0.54
C TYR A 210 -8.07 -31.48 1.22
N GLY A 211 -7.26 -32.54 1.35
CA GLY A 211 -5.91 -32.47 1.90
C GLY A 211 -5.00 -31.56 1.09
N TRP A 212 -5.04 -31.68 -0.24
CA TRP A 212 -4.28 -30.80 -1.15
C TRP A 212 -4.78 -29.35 -1.11
N LYS A 213 -6.10 -29.12 -1.00
CA LYS A 213 -6.72 -27.78 -0.87
C LYS A 213 -6.30 -27.07 0.42
N TYR A 214 -6.30 -27.79 1.54
CA TYR A 214 -5.84 -27.27 2.84
C TYR A 214 -4.34 -26.95 2.81
N LEU A 215 -3.52 -27.83 2.22
CA LEU A 215 -2.10 -27.61 2.04
C LEU A 215 -1.83 -26.41 1.13
N LEU A 216 -2.55 -26.27 0.01
CA LEU A 216 -2.40 -25.14 -0.92
C LEU A 216 -2.74 -23.81 -0.24
N GLN A 217 -3.88 -23.73 0.47
CA GLN A 217 -4.25 -22.53 1.22
C GLN A 217 -3.18 -22.18 2.27
N ARG A 218 -2.68 -23.17 3.02
CA ARG A 218 -1.63 -22.98 4.02
C ARG A 218 -0.31 -22.53 3.38
N HIS A 219 0.06 -23.10 2.23
CA HIS A 219 1.26 -22.71 1.48
C HIS A 219 1.16 -21.29 0.93
N VAL A 220 0.02 -20.91 0.34
CA VAL A 220 -0.23 -19.55 -0.17
C VAL A 220 -0.16 -18.53 0.97
N VAL A 221 -0.84 -18.78 2.09
CA VAL A 221 -0.83 -17.88 3.25
C VAL A 221 0.57 -17.77 3.85
N SER A 222 1.28 -18.89 4.05
CA SER A 222 2.65 -18.89 4.58
C SER A 222 3.63 -18.16 3.66
N GLY A 223 3.56 -18.43 2.35
CA GLY A 223 4.37 -17.77 1.33
C GLY A 223 4.11 -16.26 1.30
N TYR A 224 2.82 -15.86 1.34
CA TYR A 224 2.40 -14.46 1.42
C TYR A 224 3.01 -13.77 2.64
N MET A 225 2.92 -14.38 3.83
CA MET A 225 3.49 -13.82 5.07
C MET A 225 5.01 -13.66 4.96
N CYS A 226 5.72 -14.69 4.52
CA CYS A 226 7.17 -14.67 4.36
C CYS A 226 7.64 -13.59 3.37
N ALA A 227 7.00 -13.50 2.21
CA ALA A 227 7.31 -12.48 1.21
C ALA A 227 7.00 -11.07 1.74
N ASN A 228 5.89 -10.90 2.49
CA ASN A 228 5.54 -9.64 3.12
C ASN A 228 6.58 -9.18 4.16
N PHE A 229 7.04 -10.09 5.02
CA PHE A 229 8.10 -9.80 5.99
C PHE A 229 9.40 -9.38 5.30
N LYS A 230 9.85 -10.13 4.29
CA LYS A 230 11.07 -9.82 3.53
C LYS A 230 11.00 -8.46 2.84
N GLN A 231 9.92 -8.17 2.11
CA GLN A 231 9.78 -6.88 1.43
C GLN A 231 9.67 -5.71 2.43
N SER A 232 9.04 -5.94 3.58
CA SER A 232 8.90 -4.93 4.65
C SER A 232 10.23 -4.64 5.32
N ALA A 233 11.02 -5.68 5.63
CA ALA A 233 12.35 -5.54 6.20
C ALA A 233 13.27 -4.72 5.27
N LEU A 234 13.25 -5.01 3.96
CA LEU A 234 13.97 -4.23 2.96
C LEU A 234 13.48 -2.79 2.88
N LYS A 235 12.15 -2.55 2.94
CA LYS A 235 11.58 -1.19 2.98
C LYS A 235 12.09 -0.40 4.19
N ILE A 236 12.03 -0.99 5.38
CA ILE A 236 12.51 -0.39 6.62
C ILE A 236 14.00 -0.05 6.48
N TYR A 237 14.79 -1.01 6.00
CA TYR A 237 16.23 -0.85 5.85
C TYR A 237 16.61 0.28 4.88
N MET A 238 15.92 0.40 3.74
CA MET A 238 16.13 1.51 2.82
C MET A 238 15.73 2.86 3.44
N ASN A 239 14.60 2.92 4.15
CA ASN A 239 14.16 4.14 4.83
C ASN A 239 15.11 4.59 5.94
N THR A 240 15.92 3.69 6.50
CA THR A 240 16.94 4.03 7.49
C THR A 240 18.03 4.94 6.93
N PHE A 241 18.31 4.96 5.61
CA PHE A 241 19.35 5.82 5.01
C PHE A 241 19.08 7.31 5.25
N TYR A 242 17.85 7.74 4.98
CA TYR A 242 17.39 9.10 5.29
C TYR A 242 17.47 9.39 6.79
N GLY A 243 17.06 8.43 7.63
CA GLY A 243 17.10 8.58 9.09
C GLY A 243 18.51 8.74 9.64
N GLU A 244 19.49 8.01 9.11
CA GLU A 244 20.91 8.13 9.48
C GLU A 244 21.48 9.49 9.07
N ALA A 245 21.11 10.02 7.90
CA ALA A 245 21.53 11.36 7.49
C ALA A 245 20.98 12.47 8.40
N GLY A 246 19.82 12.26 9.04
CA GLY A 246 19.24 13.18 10.02
C GLY A 246 19.71 12.95 11.47
N ASN A 247 20.48 11.89 11.73
CA ASN A 247 20.91 11.51 13.06
C ASN A 247 22.27 12.12 13.41
N SER A 248 22.32 13.07 14.34
CA SER A 248 23.53 13.85 14.66
C SER A 248 24.71 13.04 15.20
N ILE A 249 24.46 11.83 15.73
CA ILE A 249 25.53 10.92 16.18
C ILE A 249 26.02 9.97 15.07
N SER A 250 25.39 9.99 13.89
CA SER A 250 25.80 9.15 12.77
C SER A 250 27.06 9.72 12.11
N PRO A 251 28.05 8.89 11.74
CA PRO A 251 29.18 9.34 10.91
C PRO A 251 28.75 9.87 9.54
N PHE A 252 27.53 9.53 9.11
CA PHE A 252 26.93 10.01 7.87
C PHE A 252 25.90 11.12 8.09
N PHE A 253 25.92 11.77 9.27
CA PHE A 253 25.05 12.91 9.54
C PHE A 253 25.27 13.99 8.49
N PHE A 254 24.22 14.29 7.73
CA PHE A 254 24.25 15.36 6.76
C PHE A 254 22.85 15.95 6.61
N LEU A 255 22.60 16.98 7.43
CA LEU A 255 21.29 17.60 7.57
C LEU A 255 20.73 18.14 6.25
N HIS A 256 21.59 18.63 5.35
CA HIS A 256 21.17 19.11 4.02
C HIS A 256 20.51 18.00 3.19
N LEU A 257 21.06 16.78 3.24
CA LEU A 257 20.48 15.62 2.55
C LEU A 257 19.12 15.25 3.16
N ALA A 258 19.04 15.12 4.48
CA ALA A 258 17.78 14.78 5.14
C ALA A 258 16.67 15.79 4.77
N ARG A 259 17.00 17.08 4.80
CA ARG A 259 16.03 18.14 4.51
C ARG A 259 15.65 18.20 3.05
N GLY A 260 16.62 18.05 2.15
CA GLY A 260 16.37 17.92 0.71
C GLY A 260 15.40 16.78 0.41
N VAL A 261 15.55 15.62 1.09
CA VAL A 261 14.61 14.50 0.95
C VAL A 261 13.19 14.89 1.39
N THR A 262 13.03 15.53 2.55
CA THR A 262 11.71 15.91 3.04
C THR A 262 11.05 16.98 2.18
N SER A 263 11.79 18.03 1.78
CA SER A 263 11.26 19.11 0.94
C SER A 263 10.80 18.56 -0.41
N ALA A 264 11.66 17.79 -1.09
CA ALA A 264 11.31 17.16 -2.36
C ALA A 264 10.09 16.22 -2.22
N GLY A 265 9.92 15.56 -1.07
CA GLY A 265 8.73 14.75 -0.79
C GLY A 265 7.46 15.58 -0.73
N GLN A 266 7.48 16.71 -0.02
CA GLN A 266 6.33 17.60 0.07
C GLN A 266 5.98 18.23 -1.29
N ASP A 267 6.99 18.68 -2.04
CA ASP A 267 6.79 19.36 -3.31
C ASP A 267 6.24 18.40 -4.36
N ASN A 268 6.79 17.19 -4.44
CA ASN A 268 6.26 16.17 -5.35
C ASN A 268 4.82 15.77 -4.98
N LEU A 269 4.47 15.66 -3.70
CA LEU A 269 3.10 15.36 -3.29
C LEU A 269 2.13 16.49 -3.68
N LYS A 270 2.49 17.75 -3.44
CA LYS A 270 1.68 18.93 -3.80
C LYS A 270 1.52 19.05 -5.32
N ASP A 271 2.58 18.79 -6.07
CA ASP A 271 2.55 18.87 -7.53
C ASP A 271 1.69 17.77 -8.14
N VAL A 272 1.82 16.53 -7.66
CA VAL A 272 0.92 15.45 -8.09
C VAL A 272 -0.52 15.79 -7.72
N ALA A 273 -0.77 16.31 -6.51
CA ALA A 273 -2.11 16.76 -6.11
C ALA A 273 -2.68 17.81 -7.08
N SER A 274 -1.88 18.82 -7.46
CA SER A 274 -2.28 19.81 -8.46
C SER A 274 -2.55 19.18 -9.83
N TYR A 275 -1.67 18.28 -10.28
CA TYR A 275 -1.77 17.60 -11.56
C TYR A 275 -3.04 16.74 -11.66
N VAL A 276 -3.31 15.89 -10.68
CA VAL A 276 -4.52 15.04 -10.68
C VAL A 276 -5.79 15.88 -10.54
N GLY A 277 -5.75 16.98 -9.79
CA GLY A 277 -6.85 17.94 -9.70
C GLY A 277 -7.20 18.57 -11.04
N LYS A 278 -6.21 18.92 -11.86
CA LYS A 278 -6.41 19.44 -13.23
C LYS A 278 -7.03 18.39 -14.17
N LEU A 279 -6.85 17.11 -13.89
CA LEU A 279 -7.48 16.01 -14.61
C LEU A 279 -8.92 15.72 -14.14
N GLY A 280 -9.45 16.50 -13.18
CA GLY A 280 -10.81 16.37 -12.67
C GLY A 280 -10.97 15.39 -11.49
N PHE A 281 -9.89 14.81 -10.97
CA PHE A 281 -9.95 13.94 -9.81
C PHE A 281 -10.14 14.77 -8.53
N GLY A 282 -11.13 14.40 -7.70
CA GLY A 282 -11.37 15.06 -6.43
C GLY A 282 -10.43 14.55 -5.35
N ILE A 283 -9.73 15.44 -4.64
CA ILE A 283 -8.82 15.07 -3.54
C ILE A 283 -9.59 15.00 -2.23
N LYS A 284 -9.55 13.86 -1.55
CA LYS A 284 -10.22 13.64 -0.26
C LYS A 284 -9.28 13.73 0.93
N TYR A 285 -8.03 13.30 0.77
CA TYR A 285 -7.02 13.32 1.83
C TYR A 285 -5.62 13.14 1.23
N GLY A 286 -4.57 13.48 1.97
CA GLY A 286 -3.20 13.14 1.60
C GLY A 286 -2.29 13.07 2.82
N ASP A 287 -1.50 12.01 2.92
CA ASP A 287 -0.59 11.76 4.04
C ASP A 287 0.78 11.36 3.53
N THR A 288 1.76 12.25 3.68
CA THR A 288 3.19 12.01 3.47
C THR A 288 3.57 11.57 2.05
N ASP A 289 3.24 10.35 1.66
CA ASP A 289 3.54 9.69 0.40
C ASP A 289 2.29 9.28 -0.39
N SER A 290 1.10 9.45 0.18
CA SER A 290 -0.17 9.01 -0.40
C SER A 290 -1.17 10.14 -0.63
N LEU A 291 -1.94 10.03 -1.71
CA LEU A 291 -3.13 10.83 -2.01
C LEU A 291 -4.35 9.92 -2.10
N TYR A 292 -5.43 10.31 -1.42
CA TYR A 292 -6.73 9.67 -1.52
C TYR A 292 -7.63 10.50 -2.42
N LEU A 293 -8.08 9.89 -3.51
CA LEU A 293 -8.73 10.55 -4.64
C LEU A 293 -10.11 9.95 -4.90
N THR A 294 -10.97 10.71 -5.56
CA THR A 294 -12.23 10.27 -6.17
C THR A 294 -12.16 10.53 -7.66
N CYS A 295 -12.65 9.60 -8.46
CA CYS A 295 -12.69 9.76 -9.91
C CYS A 295 -13.67 10.87 -10.34
N PRO A 296 -13.44 11.49 -11.53
CA PRO A 296 -14.38 12.43 -12.11
C PRO A 296 -15.79 11.83 -12.23
N HIS A 297 -16.83 12.66 -12.08
CA HIS A 297 -18.22 12.17 -12.12
C HIS A 297 -18.57 11.54 -13.48
N GLU A 298 -17.95 12.01 -14.55
CA GLU A 298 -18.25 11.65 -15.93
C GLU A 298 -18.09 10.15 -16.20
N ILE A 299 -17.14 9.49 -15.54
CA ILE A 299 -16.86 8.07 -15.78
C ILE A 299 -17.94 7.16 -15.20
N PHE A 300 -18.80 7.67 -14.31
CA PHE A 300 -19.87 6.91 -13.68
C PHE A 300 -21.23 7.11 -14.34
N LYS A 301 -21.37 8.02 -15.34
CA LYS A 301 -22.68 8.42 -15.91
C LYS A 301 -23.57 7.26 -16.34
N GLU A 302 -22.99 6.27 -17.02
CA GLU A 302 -23.73 5.10 -17.49
C GLU A 302 -24.20 4.22 -16.31
N CYS A 303 -23.29 3.95 -15.38
CA CYS A 303 -23.56 3.21 -14.15
C CYS A 303 -24.64 3.90 -13.29
N ASP A 304 -24.57 5.23 -13.16
CA ASP A 304 -25.56 6.05 -12.47
C ASP A 304 -26.94 5.97 -13.15
N ALA A 305 -26.97 6.04 -14.49
CA ALA A 305 -28.22 5.97 -15.25
C ALA A 305 -28.90 4.59 -15.13
N MET A 306 -28.11 3.50 -15.14
CA MET A 306 -28.61 2.14 -14.94
C MET A 306 -29.16 1.93 -13.51
N PHE A 307 -28.50 2.50 -12.50
CA PHE A 307 -29.02 2.45 -11.14
C PHE A 307 -30.31 3.29 -11.00
N GLY A 308 -30.34 4.49 -11.60
CA GLY A 308 -31.52 5.37 -11.59
C GLY A 308 -32.74 4.80 -12.32
N SER A 309 -32.54 3.92 -13.31
CA SER A 309 -33.60 3.19 -14.01
C SER A 309 -34.02 1.88 -13.32
N ASN A 310 -33.47 1.58 -12.14
CA ASN A 310 -33.64 0.31 -11.42
C ASN A 310 -33.16 -0.94 -12.19
N ALA A 311 -32.26 -0.77 -13.17
CA ALA A 311 -31.66 -1.89 -13.90
C ALA A 311 -30.56 -2.60 -13.07
N LEU A 312 -30.03 -1.95 -12.04
CA LEU A 312 -29.02 -2.50 -11.12
C LEU A 312 -29.54 -2.46 -9.68
N SER A 313 -29.31 -3.52 -8.91
CA SER A 313 -29.40 -3.46 -7.45
C SER A 313 -28.30 -2.57 -6.87
N LYS A 314 -28.47 -2.12 -5.62
CA LYS A 314 -27.46 -1.29 -4.92
C LYS A 314 -26.08 -1.98 -4.87
N LEU A 315 -26.04 -3.30 -4.70
CA LEU A 315 -24.80 -4.07 -4.67
C LEU A 315 -24.12 -4.16 -6.04
N GLU A 316 -24.88 -4.37 -7.11
CA GLU A 316 -24.35 -4.39 -8.47
C GLU A 316 -23.81 -3.01 -8.87
N TYR A 317 -24.56 -1.95 -8.54
CA TYR A 317 -24.11 -0.57 -8.74
C TYR A 317 -22.80 -0.27 -8.00
N TRP A 318 -22.70 -0.66 -6.72
CA TRP A 318 -21.48 -0.47 -5.93
C TRP A 318 -20.29 -1.28 -6.46
N ASN A 319 -20.51 -2.54 -6.86
CA ASN A 319 -19.49 -3.36 -7.50
C ASN A 319 -18.96 -2.73 -8.79
N GLU A 320 -19.86 -2.22 -9.63
CA GLU A 320 -19.48 -1.62 -10.91
C GLU A 320 -18.76 -0.28 -10.72
N MET A 321 -19.19 0.57 -9.78
CA MET A 321 -18.42 1.77 -9.43
C MET A 321 -16.99 1.47 -8.97
N VAL A 322 -16.80 0.43 -8.15
CA VAL A 322 -15.46 0.02 -7.71
C VAL A 322 -14.63 -0.47 -8.91
N ARG A 323 -15.23 -1.27 -9.80
CA ARG A 323 -14.55 -1.76 -11.01
C ARG A 323 -14.13 -0.62 -11.94
N ILE A 324 -15.04 0.32 -12.23
CA ILE A 324 -14.76 1.52 -13.03
C ILE A 324 -13.62 2.33 -12.40
N THR A 325 -13.64 2.49 -11.07
CA THR A 325 -12.58 3.20 -10.32
C THR A 325 -11.24 2.49 -10.47
N MET A 326 -11.17 1.17 -10.30
CA MET A 326 -9.95 0.39 -10.45
C MET A 326 -9.33 0.57 -11.84
N GLN A 327 -10.15 0.51 -12.90
CA GLN A 327 -9.70 0.70 -14.28
C GLN A 327 -9.17 2.13 -14.52
N ALA A 328 -9.91 3.15 -14.09
CA ALA A 328 -9.51 4.53 -14.25
C ALA A 328 -8.21 4.86 -13.50
N MET A 329 -7.92 4.17 -12.39
CA MET A 329 -6.71 4.36 -11.61
C MET A 329 -5.46 3.80 -12.28
N ASP A 330 -5.57 2.73 -13.06
CA ASP A 330 -4.43 2.24 -13.86
C ASP A 330 -3.99 3.30 -14.88
N ASP A 331 -4.94 3.94 -15.54
CA ASP A 331 -4.68 5.03 -16.49
C ASP A 331 -4.10 6.27 -15.81
N LEU A 332 -4.68 6.68 -14.67
CA LEU A 332 -4.17 7.82 -13.90
C LEU A 332 -2.75 7.56 -13.43
N ARG A 333 -2.46 6.38 -12.88
CA ARG A 333 -1.12 6.00 -12.41
C ARG A 333 -0.10 6.14 -13.54
N ASN A 334 -0.43 5.68 -14.75
CA ASN A 334 0.47 5.78 -15.89
C ASN A 334 0.75 7.24 -16.26
N LYS A 335 -0.30 8.10 -16.31
CA LYS A 335 -0.16 9.54 -16.57
C LYS A 335 0.69 10.24 -15.51
N VAL A 336 0.44 9.97 -14.22
CA VAL A 336 1.22 10.53 -13.11
C VAL A 336 2.68 10.10 -13.19
N ASN A 337 2.97 8.84 -13.52
CA ASN A 337 4.34 8.36 -13.65
C ASN A 337 5.08 9.00 -14.83
N ILE A 338 4.40 9.24 -15.96
CA ILE A 338 4.96 9.99 -17.09
C ILE A 338 5.29 11.42 -16.64
N TYR A 339 4.35 12.11 -15.99
CA TYR A 339 4.56 13.44 -15.45
C TYR A 339 5.75 13.51 -14.48
N LEU A 340 5.89 12.53 -13.58
CA LEU A 340 7.01 12.46 -12.64
C LEU A 340 8.36 12.24 -13.34
N ILE A 341 8.41 11.41 -14.39
CA ILE A 341 9.61 11.21 -15.21
C ILE A 341 10.00 12.50 -15.94
N GLU A 342 9.04 13.18 -16.56
CA GLU A 342 9.27 14.44 -17.27
C GLU A 342 9.82 15.53 -16.35
N LYS A 343 9.32 15.60 -15.11
CA LYS A 343 9.75 16.55 -14.09
C LYS A 343 11.10 16.20 -13.48
N SER A 344 11.27 14.97 -13.01
CA SER A 344 12.48 14.54 -12.30
C SER A 344 13.63 14.16 -13.21
N LYS A 345 13.35 13.92 -14.51
CA LYS A 345 14.28 13.31 -15.47
C LYS A 345 14.82 11.96 -14.99
N SER A 346 14.03 11.24 -14.20
CA SER A 346 14.40 9.96 -13.60
C SER A 346 13.21 9.00 -13.57
N THR A 347 13.50 7.70 -13.65
CA THR A 347 12.49 6.62 -13.55
C THR A 347 12.30 6.10 -12.11
N PHE A 348 13.11 6.58 -11.15
CA PHE A 348 13.07 6.08 -9.76
C PHE A 348 11.87 6.59 -8.96
N LEU A 349 11.34 7.77 -9.32
CA LEU A 349 10.19 8.38 -8.66
C LEU A 349 8.89 7.98 -9.37
N LYS A 350 8.11 7.12 -8.72
CA LYS A 350 6.84 6.62 -9.27
C LYS A 350 5.81 6.39 -8.19
N MET A 351 4.54 6.49 -8.57
CA MET A 351 3.41 6.14 -7.74
C MET A 351 2.76 4.83 -8.21
N ALA A 352 2.17 4.13 -7.26
CA ALA A 352 1.39 2.93 -7.44
C ALA A 352 -0.02 3.15 -6.88
N TYR A 353 -1.00 2.56 -7.56
CA TYR A 353 -2.33 2.35 -7.00
C TYR A 353 -2.22 1.28 -5.90
N GLU A 354 -2.93 1.48 -4.79
CA GLU A 354 -2.99 0.52 -3.67
C GLU A 354 -4.34 -0.21 -3.63
N GLU A 355 -5.36 0.46 -3.11
CA GLU A 355 -6.72 -0.07 -2.98
C GLU A 355 -7.80 0.99 -3.29
N VAL A 356 -9.01 0.50 -3.53
CA VAL A 356 -10.24 1.30 -3.46
C VAL A 356 -10.88 1.09 -2.09
N LEU A 357 -11.20 2.16 -1.39
CA LEU A 357 -11.98 2.18 -0.16
C LEU A 357 -13.41 2.64 -0.48
N PHE A 358 -14.40 1.77 -0.29
CA PHE A 358 -15.78 2.14 -0.50
C PHE A 358 -16.78 1.27 0.30
N PRO A 359 -17.60 1.84 1.19
CA PRO A 359 -17.54 3.22 1.70
C PRO A 359 -16.27 3.49 2.51
N VAL A 360 -16.03 4.76 2.85
CA VAL A 360 -14.91 5.18 3.70
C VAL A 360 -15.31 6.34 4.61
N VAL A 361 -14.75 6.39 5.81
CA VAL A 361 -14.96 7.45 6.80
C VAL A 361 -13.64 8.10 7.16
N PHE A 362 -13.56 9.42 6.97
CA PHE A 362 -12.43 10.23 7.44
C PHE A 362 -12.83 11.00 8.69
N THR A 363 -12.14 10.77 9.81
CA THR A 363 -12.41 11.46 11.09
C THR A 363 -11.36 12.51 11.40
N GLY A 364 -10.16 12.39 10.86
CA GLY A 364 -9.09 13.37 11.00
C GLY A 364 -7.78 12.91 10.38
N LYS A 365 -6.73 13.72 10.54
CA LYS A 365 -5.39 13.39 10.06
C LYS A 365 -4.95 12.05 10.66
N LYS A 366 -4.56 11.12 9.79
CA LYS A 366 -4.17 9.74 10.14
C LYS A 366 -5.26 8.93 10.86
N LYS A 367 -6.53 9.35 10.76
CA LYS A 367 -7.68 8.72 11.45
C LYS A 367 -8.81 8.46 10.47
N TYR A 368 -8.83 7.28 9.88
CA TYR A 368 -9.84 6.89 8.90
C TYR A 368 -10.03 5.37 8.85
N PHE A 369 -11.19 4.95 8.39
CA PHE A 369 -11.52 3.54 8.20
C PHE A 369 -12.43 3.37 6.99
N GLY A 370 -12.37 2.23 6.32
CA GLY A 370 -13.14 1.96 5.12
C GLY A 370 -13.18 0.49 4.78
N MET A 371 -14.00 0.15 3.78
CA MET A 371 -14.05 -1.19 3.23
C MET A 371 -13.09 -1.31 2.05
N PRO A 372 -12.04 -2.13 2.14
CA PRO A 372 -11.02 -2.23 1.11
C PRO A 372 -11.43 -3.17 -0.03
N HIS A 373 -11.07 -2.78 -1.24
CA HIS A 373 -11.12 -3.57 -2.46
C HIS A 373 -9.74 -3.49 -3.12
N GLU A 374 -8.98 -4.58 -3.08
CA GLU A 374 -7.58 -4.60 -3.53
C GLU A 374 -7.53 -4.92 -5.03
N HIS A 375 -7.84 -6.17 -5.41
CA HIS A 375 -7.85 -6.59 -6.82
C HIS A 375 -9.27 -6.76 -7.39
N PHE A 376 -10.27 -6.97 -6.53
CA PHE A 376 -11.66 -7.17 -6.96
C PHE A 376 -12.65 -6.50 -6.00
N PRO A 377 -13.85 -6.09 -6.48
CA PRO A 377 -14.93 -5.67 -5.60
C PRO A 377 -15.30 -6.78 -4.61
N ASN A 378 -15.31 -6.44 -3.32
CA ASN A 378 -15.61 -7.37 -2.23
C ASN A 378 -16.33 -6.67 -1.06
N PHE A 379 -17.65 -6.56 -1.14
CA PHE A 379 -18.49 -5.98 -0.07
C PHE A 379 -18.82 -6.94 1.07
N HIS A 380 -18.28 -8.17 1.01
CA HIS A 380 -18.53 -9.22 2.00
C HIS A 380 -17.28 -9.52 2.84
N SER A 381 -16.20 -8.77 2.64
CA SER A 381 -14.98 -8.91 3.43
C SER A 381 -15.25 -8.57 4.89
N ASN A 382 -14.87 -9.48 5.79
CA ASN A 382 -14.89 -9.19 7.23
C ASN A 382 -13.76 -8.26 7.67
N LYS A 383 -12.78 -8.01 6.80
CA LYS A 383 -11.58 -7.22 7.09
C LYS A 383 -11.83 -5.75 6.75
N LEU A 384 -11.85 -4.92 7.79
CA LEU A 384 -11.89 -3.47 7.66
C LEU A 384 -10.48 -2.91 7.43
N PHE A 385 -10.41 -1.84 6.63
CA PHE A 385 -9.21 -1.02 6.54
C PHE A 385 -9.28 0.05 7.63
N ILE A 386 -8.31 0.09 8.55
CA ILE A 386 -8.31 1.02 9.68
C ILE A 386 -6.94 1.68 9.81
N LYS A 387 -6.92 3.00 9.94
CA LYS A 387 -5.71 3.80 10.16
C LYS A 387 -5.93 4.76 11.31
N GLY A 388 -5.12 4.57 12.37
CA GLY A 388 -5.00 5.45 13.53
C GLY A 388 -6.27 5.68 14.36
N ILE A 389 -7.37 4.97 14.07
CA ILE A 389 -8.55 4.91 14.94
C ILE A 389 -8.14 4.21 16.25
N ASP A 390 -8.64 4.71 17.37
CA ASP A 390 -8.17 4.29 18.69
C ASP A 390 -8.46 2.82 19.00
N ILE A 391 -9.40 2.19 18.30
CA ILE A 391 -9.79 0.77 18.44
C ILE A 391 -8.62 -0.19 18.24
N VAL A 392 -7.69 0.17 17.35
CA VAL A 392 -6.52 -0.68 17.03
C VAL A 392 -5.30 -0.39 17.94
N LYS A 393 -5.42 0.54 18.89
CA LYS A 393 -4.34 0.83 19.85
C LYS A 393 -4.32 -0.20 20.97
N GLN A 394 -3.14 -0.44 21.52
CA GLN A 394 -2.95 -1.25 22.72
C GLN A 394 -3.60 -0.58 23.94
N GLY A 395 -3.94 -1.38 24.96
CA GLY A 395 -4.56 -0.90 26.19
C GLY A 395 -6.05 -0.59 26.14
N ARG A 396 -6.70 -0.69 24.97
CA ARG A 396 -8.16 -0.52 24.88
C ARG A 396 -8.91 -1.77 25.36
N SER A 397 -9.96 -1.53 26.16
CA SER A 397 -10.84 -2.58 26.66
C SER A 397 -11.60 -3.29 25.54
N LYS A 398 -12.07 -4.51 25.81
CA LYS A 398 -12.83 -5.27 24.82
C LYS A 398 -14.16 -4.57 24.49
N LEU A 399 -14.84 -4.00 25.49
CA LEU A 399 -16.03 -3.16 25.30
C LEU A 399 -15.79 -2.04 24.28
N PHE A 400 -14.69 -1.30 24.43
CA PHE A 400 -14.35 -0.20 23.51
C PHE A 400 -14.13 -0.70 22.08
N LYS A 401 -13.50 -1.87 21.94
CA LYS A 401 -13.26 -2.49 20.64
C LYS A 401 -14.55 -2.99 20.00
N ASP A 402 -15.41 -3.64 20.76
CA ASP A 402 -16.67 -4.21 20.28
C ASP A 402 -17.65 -3.11 19.84
N ILE A 403 -17.83 -2.07 20.66
CA ILE A 403 -18.64 -0.87 20.31
C ILE A 403 -18.07 -0.20 19.07
N GLY A 404 -16.75 -0.01 19.03
CA GLY A 404 -16.08 0.63 17.91
C GLY A 404 -16.22 -0.16 16.60
N ASP A 405 -16.07 -1.48 16.66
CA ASP A 405 -16.25 -2.38 15.51
C ASP A 405 -17.70 -2.35 15.02
N ASP A 406 -18.69 -2.37 15.91
CA ASP A 406 -20.11 -2.26 15.53
C ASP A 406 -20.42 -0.93 14.83
N ILE A 407 -19.93 0.21 15.35
CA ILE A 407 -20.06 1.52 14.69
C ILE A 407 -19.45 1.48 13.29
N MET A 408 -18.21 0.98 13.15
CA MET A 408 -17.53 0.94 11.86
C MET A 408 -18.26 0.03 10.86
N ARG A 409 -18.70 -1.17 11.27
CA ARG A 409 -19.43 -2.10 10.39
C ARG A 409 -20.77 -1.55 9.96
N LYS A 410 -21.54 -0.93 10.86
CA LYS A 410 -22.81 -0.29 10.53
C LYS A 410 -22.62 0.88 9.58
N ALA A 411 -21.61 1.73 9.81
CA ALA A 411 -21.31 2.87 8.94
C ALA A 411 -20.95 2.45 7.51
N LEU A 412 -20.20 1.35 7.36
CA LEU A 412 -19.74 0.84 6.07
C LEU A 412 -20.71 -0.15 5.40
N SER A 413 -21.80 -0.51 6.07
CA SER A 413 -22.77 -1.46 5.55
C SER A 413 -23.44 -0.93 4.28
N ILE A 414 -23.61 -1.80 3.29
CA ILE A 414 -24.40 -1.47 2.09
C ILE A 414 -25.86 -1.15 2.41
N LYS A 415 -26.37 -1.69 3.53
CA LYS A 415 -27.74 -1.42 4.02
C LYS A 415 -27.84 -0.11 4.81
N ASN A 416 -26.74 0.62 4.97
CA ASN A 416 -26.76 1.88 5.69
C ASN A 416 -27.54 2.95 4.91
N GLU A 417 -28.47 3.57 5.60
CA GLU A 417 -29.31 4.69 5.15
C GLU A 417 -29.31 5.86 6.16
N THR A 418 -28.64 5.71 7.31
CA THR A 418 -28.63 6.67 8.40
C THR A 418 -27.33 7.47 8.46
N SER A 419 -27.35 8.60 9.15
CA SER A 419 -26.14 9.41 9.31
C SER A 419 -25.15 8.73 10.25
N LEU A 420 -23.86 9.06 10.11
CA LEU A 420 -22.84 8.55 11.02
C LEU A 420 -23.13 8.91 12.48
N LEU A 421 -23.72 10.08 12.74
CA LEU A 421 -24.09 10.52 14.08
C LEU A 421 -25.18 9.63 14.68
N ASP A 422 -26.22 9.32 13.90
CA ASP A 422 -27.32 8.46 14.36
C ASP A 422 -26.84 7.04 14.64
N ILE A 423 -25.92 6.52 13.82
CA ILE A 423 -25.31 5.20 14.05
C ILE A 423 -24.58 5.20 15.39
N VAL A 424 -23.74 6.21 15.64
CA VAL A 424 -23.00 6.31 16.91
C VAL A 424 -23.95 6.40 18.09
N GLN A 425 -24.98 7.26 18.03
CA GLN A 425 -25.96 7.41 19.11
C GLN A 425 -26.71 6.11 19.38
N ASN A 426 -27.18 5.43 18.33
CA ASN A 426 -27.92 4.17 18.47
C ASN A 426 -27.05 3.04 19.04
N VAL A 427 -25.80 2.91 18.57
CA VAL A 427 -24.89 1.89 19.09
C VAL A 427 -24.57 2.14 20.56
N LEU A 428 -24.30 3.40 20.94
CA LEU A 428 -24.04 3.75 22.33
C LEU A 428 -25.27 3.53 23.22
N ALA A 429 -26.46 3.90 22.76
CA ALA A 429 -27.70 3.65 23.49
C ALA A 429 -27.93 2.14 23.72
N ASN A 430 -27.71 1.31 22.70
CA ASN A 430 -27.82 -0.14 22.82
C ASN A 430 -26.76 -0.71 23.77
N ALA A 431 -25.52 -0.22 23.69
CA ALA A 431 -24.45 -0.66 24.59
C ALA A 431 -24.75 -0.33 26.05
N ILE A 432 -25.35 0.84 26.34
CA ILE A 432 -25.76 1.23 27.69
C ILE A 432 -26.90 0.34 28.22
N ASN A 433 -27.84 -0.03 27.35
CA ASN A 433 -29.02 -0.80 27.73
C ASN A 433 -28.80 -2.33 27.71
N SER A 434 -27.65 -2.81 27.24
CA SER A 434 -27.35 -4.25 27.20
C SER A 434 -26.93 -4.76 28.58
N THR A 435 -27.44 -5.94 28.93
CA THR A 435 -27.06 -6.70 30.13
C THR A 435 -25.97 -7.75 29.86
N ASP A 436 -25.43 -7.79 28.63
CA ASP A 436 -24.56 -8.87 28.17
C ASP A 436 -23.08 -8.65 28.48
N TRP A 437 -22.73 -7.49 29.03
CA TRP A 437 -21.34 -7.16 29.38
C TRP A 437 -20.89 -7.89 30.65
N ASN A 438 -19.71 -8.48 30.60
CA ASN A 438 -19.03 -9.00 31.78
C ASN A 438 -17.93 -8.04 32.25
N PHE A 439 -17.43 -8.23 33.48
CA PHE A 439 -16.37 -7.39 34.03
C PHE A 439 -15.10 -7.39 33.16
N ASP A 440 -14.76 -8.52 32.55
CA ASP A 440 -13.58 -8.66 31.70
C ASP A 440 -13.63 -7.77 30.45
N ASP A 441 -14.82 -7.44 29.97
CA ASP A 441 -15.01 -6.54 28.84
C ASP A 441 -14.53 -5.11 29.13
N PHE A 442 -14.52 -4.70 30.41
CA PHE A 442 -14.12 -3.37 30.86
C PHE A 442 -12.63 -3.24 31.16
N ILE A 443 -11.90 -4.37 31.27
CA ILE A 443 -10.48 -4.36 31.63
C ILE A 443 -9.66 -3.59 30.58
N GLN A 444 -8.89 -2.62 31.06
CA GLN A 444 -7.87 -1.93 30.27
C GLN A 444 -6.50 -2.38 30.76
N THR A 445 -5.58 -2.57 29.84
CA THR A 445 -4.17 -2.80 30.17
C THR A 445 -3.40 -1.50 29.97
N ASP A 446 -2.33 -1.31 30.72
CA ASP A 446 -1.41 -0.20 30.45
C ASP A 446 -0.86 -0.33 29.02
N ALA A 447 -0.77 0.80 28.32
CA ALA A 447 -0.42 0.90 26.91
C ALA A 447 1.09 0.96 26.67
#